data_AF-K7KTY3-F1
#
_entry.id   AF-K7KTY3-F1
#
_cell.length_a   1.000
_cell.length_b   1.000
_cell.length_c   1.000
_cell.angle_alpha   90.00
_cell.angle_beta   90.00
_cell.angle_gamma   90.00
#
_symmetry.space_group_name_H-M   'P 1'
#
loop_
_entity.id
_entity.type
_entity.pdbx_description
1 polymer ?
#
loop_
_entity_poly.entity_id
_entity_poly.type
_entity_poly.pdbx_seq_one_letter_code
_entity_poly.pdbx_strand_id
1 'polypeptide(L)'
;MVHEINGGKQTVTGDPGKAHLFYIPFSSRLLQQTLYVRNSHRHSNLIEYMKNYVKMIAGKYPFWNRTSGADHFVVACHDWAPAETRGRMLSSIRALCNADIEVGFKIGKDVSLPETYIRSSENPVKNIEGDPPSQRPILAFFAGGLHVYVRLFC
;
A
#
# COMPACT_ATOMS: atom_id res chain seq x y z
N MET A 1 10.06 9.06 5.00
CA MET A 1 10.71 8.50 6.21
C MET A 1 9.81 8.81 7.39
N VAL A 2 9.47 7.81 8.19
CA VAL A 2 8.54 7.93 9.31
C VAL A 2 9.30 7.80 10.63
N HIS A 3 9.04 8.71 11.56
CA HIS A 3 9.52 8.78 12.94
C HIS A 3 8.37 8.46 13.91
N GLU A 4 8.72 8.10 15.15
CA GLU A 4 7.81 7.74 16.24
C GLU A 4 6.56 8.62 16.37
N ILE A 5 5.41 7.98 16.60
CA ILE A 5 4.13 8.64 16.89
C ILE A 5 3.99 8.79 18.40
N ASN A 6 4.56 9.86 18.98
CA ASN A 6 4.31 10.20 20.38
C ASN A 6 3.37 11.41 20.47
N GLY A 7 2.11 11.16 20.84
CA GLY A 7 1.16 12.19 21.30
C GLY A 7 0.83 13.32 20.30
N GLY A 8 0.85 13.05 18.99
CA GLY A 8 0.56 14.06 17.95
C GLY A 8 1.80 14.76 17.38
N LYS A 9 3.02 14.28 17.69
CA LYS A 9 4.25 14.79 17.07
C LYS A 9 4.33 14.51 15.56
N GLN A 10 5.09 15.37 14.88
CA GLN A 10 5.46 15.23 13.47
C GLN A 10 6.08 13.83 13.22
N THR A 11 5.36 13.01 12.46
CA THR A 11 5.72 11.61 12.18
C THR A 11 6.65 11.46 10.98
N VAL A 12 7.00 12.55 10.31
CA VAL A 12 7.86 12.55 9.12
C VAL A 12 9.19 13.21 9.46
N THR A 13 10.29 12.57 9.08
CA THR A 13 11.65 13.10 9.27
C THR A 13 12.38 13.16 7.93
N GLY A 14 13.26 14.15 7.75
CA GLY A 14 14.24 14.19 6.66
C GLY A 14 15.56 13.49 7.00
N ASP A 15 15.76 13.15 8.27
CA ASP A 15 16.97 12.51 8.79
C ASP A 15 16.80 10.98 8.81
N PRO A 16 17.55 10.22 7.98
CA PRO A 16 17.46 8.77 7.92
C PRO A 16 17.95 8.07 9.20
N GLY A 17 18.78 8.72 10.02
CA GLY A 17 19.24 8.17 11.30
C GLY A 17 18.14 8.13 12.36
N LYS A 18 17.14 9.01 12.23
CA LYS A 18 15.95 9.06 13.09
C LYS A 18 14.78 8.25 12.53
N ALA A 19 14.85 7.82 11.27
CA ALA A 19 13.75 7.13 10.61
C ALA A 19 13.65 5.68 11.07
N HIS A 20 12.46 5.28 11.54
CA HIS A 20 12.12 3.89 11.84
C HIS A 20 11.69 3.14 10.57
N LEU A 21 10.97 3.83 9.68
CA LEU A 21 10.46 3.26 8.43
C LEU A 21 10.72 4.17 7.23
N PHE A 22 10.93 3.55 6.06
CA PHE A 22 11.18 4.23 4.79
C PHE A 22 10.04 3.97 3.81
N TYR A 23 9.40 5.04 3.33
CA TYR A 23 8.35 4.93 2.33
C TYR A 23 8.97 4.80 0.93
N ILE A 24 8.50 3.85 0.12
CA ILE A 24 8.83 3.77 -1.31
C ILE A 24 7.67 4.44 -2.08
N PRO A 25 7.89 5.62 -2.67
CA PRO A 25 6.81 6.38 -3.27
C PRO A 25 6.42 5.84 -4.64
N PHE A 26 5.22 5.32 -4.76
CA PHE A 26 4.58 5.08 -6.06
C PHE A 26 3.05 5.07 -5.92
N SER A 27 2.35 5.00 -7.05
CA SER A 27 0.91 4.82 -7.09
C SER A 27 0.59 3.72 -8.09
N SER A 28 -0.02 2.62 -7.62
CA SER A 28 -0.49 1.54 -8.50
C SER A 28 -1.47 2.06 -9.55
N ARG A 29 -2.33 3.03 -9.20
CA ARG A 29 -3.25 3.64 -10.15
C ARG A 29 -2.53 4.41 -11.25
N LEU A 30 -1.57 5.28 -10.89
CA LEU A 30 -0.80 6.01 -11.89
C LEU A 30 0.07 5.08 -12.73
N LEU A 31 0.64 4.02 -12.12
CA LEU A 31 1.39 2.98 -12.82
C LEU A 31 0.52 2.30 -13.89
N GLN A 32 -0.71 1.90 -13.51
CA GLN A 32 -1.69 1.33 -14.42
C GLN A 32 -2.04 2.31 -15.55
N GLN A 33 -2.39 3.55 -15.22
CA GLN A 33 -2.81 4.54 -16.22
C GLN A 33 -1.69 4.89 -17.22
N THR A 34 -0.44 4.81 -16.78
CA THR A 34 0.71 5.25 -17.60
C THR A 34 1.28 4.10 -18.43
N LEU A 35 1.34 2.88 -17.88
CA LEU A 35 2.06 1.78 -18.51
C LEU A 35 1.15 0.67 -19.03
N TYR A 36 -0.08 0.51 -18.53
CA TYR A 36 -0.91 -0.61 -18.96
C TYR A 36 -1.31 -0.49 -20.44
N VAL A 37 -1.00 -1.55 -21.21
CA VAL A 37 -1.39 -1.63 -22.62
C VAL A 37 -2.78 -2.24 -22.70
N ARG A 38 -3.77 -1.46 -23.15
CA ARG A 38 -5.16 -1.90 -23.31
C ARG A 38 -5.22 -3.17 -24.17
N ASN A 39 -6.09 -4.10 -23.80
CA ASN A 39 -6.29 -5.41 -24.47
C ASN A 39 -5.08 -6.35 -24.50
N SER A 40 -3.96 -5.99 -23.85
CA SER A 40 -2.82 -6.91 -23.75
C SER A 40 -3.08 -8.07 -22.79
N HIS A 41 -3.99 -7.89 -21.83
CA HIS A 41 -4.23 -8.80 -20.70
C HIS A 41 -2.95 -9.16 -19.93
N ARG A 42 -1.92 -8.32 -20.03
CA ARG A 42 -0.60 -8.53 -19.45
C ARG A 42 -0.23 -7.31 -18.62
N HIS A 43 0.36 -7.58 -17.47
CA HIS A 43 0.84 -6.61 -16.51
C HIS A 43 2.35 -6.74 -16.27
N SER A 44 3.03 -7.52 -17.14
CA SER A 44 4.47 -7.81 -17.04
C SER A 44 5.32 -6.55 -17.10
N ASN A 45 4.92 -5.57 -17.92
CA ASN A 45 5.61 -4.29 -18.05
C ASN A 45 5.48 -3.41 -16.79
N LEU A 46 4.34 -3.46 -16.08
CA LEU A 46 4.18 -2.79 -14.78
C LEU A 46 5.10 -3.44 -13.73
N ILE A 47 5.13 -4.77 -13.69
CA ILE A 47 5.99 -5.54 -12.78
C ILE A 47 7.47 -5.27 -13.06
N GLU A 48 7.87 -5.26 -14.33
CA GLU A 48 9.25 -4.98 -14.73
C GLU A 48 9.66 -3.55 -14.38
N TYR A 49 8.78 -2.58 -14.64
CA TYR A 49 9.00 -1.20 -14.22
C TYR A 49 9.25 -1.11 -12.71
N MET A 50 8.40 -1.75 -11.90
CA MET A 50 8.54 -1.73 -10.44
C MET A 50 9.81 -2.43 -9.96
N LYS A 51 10.23 -3.52 -10.60
CA LYS A 51 11.52 -4.17 -10.32
C LYS A 51 12.69 -3.23 -10.58
N ASN A 52 12.67 -2.52 -11.71
CA ASN A 52 13.72 -1.56 -12.07
C ASN A 52 13.71 -0.32 -11.16
N TYR A 53 12.52 0.18 -10.82
CA TYR A 53 12.35 1.29 -9.90
C TYR A 53 12.94 0.97 -8.53
N VAL A 54 12.60 -0.18 -7.94
CA VAL A 54 13.14 -0.58 -6.63
C VAL A 54 14.62 -0.93 -6.71
N LYS A 55 15.10 -1.47 -7.84
CA LYS A 55 16.54 -1.66 -8.07
C LYS A 55 17.28 -0.31 -8.05
N MET A 56 16.74 0.72 -8.68
CA MET A 56 17.29 2.07 -8.66
C MET A 56 17.27 2.66 -7.24
N ILE A 57 16.14 2.55 -6.52
CA ILE A 57 16.05 3.01 -5.12
C ILE A 57 17.11 2.35 -4.24
N ALA A 58 17.26 1.03 -4.37
CA ALA A 58 18.24 0.25 -3.63
C ALA A 58 19.69 0.60 -3.95
N GLY A 59 19.97 1.03 -5.18
CA GLY A 59 21.30 1.52 -5.58
C GLY A 59 21.58 2.96 -5.17
N LYS A 60 20.54 3.81 -5.14
CA LYS A 60 20.67 5.25 -4.85
C LYS A 60 20.70 5.56 -3.36
N TYR A 61 19.93 4.84 -2.56
CA TYR A 61 19.75 5.13 -1.13
C TYR A 61 20.40 4.04 -0.26
N PRO A 62 21.50 4.34 0.46
CA PRO A 62 22.22 3.35 1.26
C PRO A 62 21.35 2.64 2.31
N PHE A 63 20.28 3.30 2.76
CA PHE A 63 19.36 2.78 3.79
C PHE A 63 18.62 1.53 3.33
N TRP A 64 18.45 1.29 2.02
CA TRP A 64 17.88 0.04 1.52
C TRP A 64 18.71 -1.17 1.94
N ASN A 65 20.03 -1.08 1.78
CA ASN A 65 20.93 -2.21 2.01
C ASN A 65 21.10 -2.53 3.51
N ARG A 66 20.74 -1.61 4.41
CA ARG A 66 20.79 -1.81 5.87
C ARG A 66 19.98 -3.03 6.31
N THR A 67 18.81 -3.22 5.72
CA THR A 67 17.84 -4.26 6.09
C THR A 67 17.38 -5.08 4.88
N SER A 68 17.99 -4.84 3.71
CA SER A 68 17.50 -5.33 2.43
C SER A 68 16.01 -5.01 2.20
N GLY A 69 15.58 -3.82 2.65
CA GLY A 69 14.22 -3.32 2.50
C GLY A 69 13.20 -3.76 3.56
N ALA A 70 13.60 -4.46 4.62
CA ALA A 70 12.66 -4.92 5.67
C ALA A 70 12.05 -3.80 6.52
N ASP A 71 12.75 -2.66 6.64
CA ASP A 71 12.25 -1.42 7.25
C ASP A 71 11.66 -0.44 6.23
N HIS A 72 11.46 -0.90 4.99
CA HIS A 72 10.76 -0.13 3.97
C HIS A 72 9.30 -0.58 3.89
N PHE A 73 8.44 0.34 3.49
CA PHE A 73 7.03 0.04 3.28
C PHE A 73 6.49 0.64 1.98
N VAL A 74 5.47 -0.05 1.46
CA VAL A 74 4.68 0.36 0.30
C VAL A 74 3.21 0.45 0.65
N VAL A 75 2.52 1.36 -0.01
CA VAL A 75 1.06 1.49 0.06
C VAL A 75 0.54 1.40 -1.37
N ALA A 76 -0.30 0.41 -1.64
CA ALA A 76 -0.71 0.11 -3.01
C ALA A 76 -2.16 -0.36 -3.06
N CYS A 77 -3.01 0.45 -3.70
CA CYS A 77 -4.43 0.19 -3.83
C CYS A 77 -4.80 -0.01 -5.30
N HIS A 78 -4.74 -1.27 -5.75
CA HIS A 78 -5.19 -1.75 -7.05
C HIS A 78 -5.21 -3.29 -7.04
N ASP A 79 -6.00 -3.93 -7.89
CA ASP A 79 -6.11 -5.40 -7.95
C ASP A 79 -4.77 -6.09 -8.21
N TRP A 80 -3.90 -5.43 -8.98
CA TRP A 80 -2.59 -5.96 -9.38
C TRP A 80 -1.46 -5.59 -8.43
N ALA A 81 -1.74 -4.82 -7.37
CA ALA A 81 -0.74 -4.38 -6.41
C ALA A 81 0.08 -5.55 -5.80
N PRO A 82 -0.49 -6.73 -5.47
CA PRO A 82 0.29 -7.87 -5.01
C PRO A 82 1.34 -8.34 -6.02
N ALA A 83 1.07 -8.21 -7.33
CA ALA A 83 1.98 -8.57 -8.41
C ALA A 83 3.03 -7.48 -8.68
N GLU A 84 2.60 -6.21 -8.72
CA GLU A 84 3.46 -5.02 -8.88
C GLU A 84 4.52 -4.94 -7.77
N THR A 85 4.16 -5.36 -6.56
CA THR A 85 5.02 -5.30 -5.36
C THR A 85 5.82 -6.60 -5.11
N ARG A 86 6.02 -7.44 -6.12
CA ARG A 86 6.87 -8.64 -6.02
C ARG A 86 8.37 -8.30 -6.07
N GLY A 87 9.20 -9.33 -5.97
CA GLY A 87 10.66 -9.20 -6.05
C GLY A 87 11.24 -8.62 -4.77
N ARG A 88 12.07 -7.58 -4.90
CA ARG A 88 12.77 -6.94 -3.75
C ARG A 88 11.82 -6.40 -2.68
N MET A 89 10.60 -6.00 -3.05
CA MET A 89 9.60 -5.51 -2.10
C MET A 89 8.95 -6.63 -1.26
N LEU A 90 9.23 -7.92 -1.54
CA LEU A 90 8.75 -9.02 -0.70
C LEU A 90 9.41 -9.05 0.69
N SER A 91 10.52 -8.36 0.90
CA SER A 91 11.08 -8.12 2.24
C SER A 91 10.37 -6.96 2.96
N SER A 92 9.93 -5.95 2.22
CA SER A 92 9.25 -4.74 2.72
C SER A 92 7.85 -4.99 3.27
N ILE A 93 7.38 -4.10 4.15
CA ILE A 93 6.00 -4.09 4.64
C ILE A 93 5.09 -3.62 3.49
N ARG A 94 4.05 -4.38 3.16
CA ARG A 94 3.13 -4.01 2.08
C ARG A 94 1.75 -3.76 2.63
N ALA A 95 1.28 -2.52 2.56
CA ALA A 95 -0.11 -2.17 2.81
C ALA A 95 -0.88 -2.25 1.48
N LEU A 96 -1.75 -3.25 1.34
CA LEU A 96 -2.39 -3.61 0.07
C LEU A 96 -3.91 -3.59 0.19
N CYS A 97 -4.61 -3.00 -0.78
CA CYS A 97 -6.08 -3.10 -0.85
C CYS A 97 -6.54 -4.50 -1.25
N ASN A 98 -5.85 -5.13 -2.21
CA ASN A 98 -6.09 -6.52 -2.52
C ASN A 98 -5.37 -7.41 -1.49
N ALA A 99 -6.12 -7.84 -0.48
CA ALA A 99 -5.66 -8.71 0.60
C ALA A 99 -5.90 -10.21 0.34
N ASP A 100 -6.04 -10.61 -0.93
CA ASP A 100 -6.23 -12.01 -1.32
C ASP A 100 -4.90 -12.79 -1.27
N ILE A 101 -4.91 -13.87 -0.47
CA ILE A 101 -3.77 -14.75 -0.26
C ILE A 101 -3.40 -15.54 -1.52
N GLU A 102 -4.35 -15.82 -2.41
CA GLU A 102 -4.12 -16.61 -3.62
C GLU A 102 -3.29 -15.83 -4.65
N VAL A 103 -3.43 -14.51 -4.68
CA VAL A 103 -2.66 -13.63 -5.59
C VAL A 103 -1.36 -13.11 -4.98
N GLY A 104 -1.12 -13.44 -3.70
CA GLY A 104 0.17 -13.25 -3.04
C GLY A 104 0.18 -12.26 -1.88
N PHE A 105 -0.96 -11.95 -1.26
CA PHE A 105 -0.99 -11.33 0.07
C PHE A 105 -0.46 -12.33 1.13
N LYS A 106 0.35 -11.85 2.08
CA LYS A 106 0.96 -12.67 3.13
C LYS A 106 0.45 -12.28 4.51
N ILE A 107 -0.37 -13.14 5.11
CA ILE A 107 -0.85 -13.00 6.49
C ILE A 107 0.34 -12.92 7.45
N GLY A 108 0.28 -11.99 8.41
CA GLY A 108 1.32 -11.77 9.41
C GLY A 108 2.52 -10.95 8.92
N LYS A 109 2.55 -10.55 7.65
CA LYS A 109 3.60 -9.71 7.05
C LYS A 109 3.03 -8.48 6.37
N ASP A 110 2.06 -8.68 5.49
CA ASP A 110 1.38 -7.61 4.77
C ASP A 110 0.24 -7.05 5.62
N VAL A 111 -0.11 -5.80 5.38
CA VAL A 111 -1.18 -5.07 6.07
C VAL A 111 -2.34 -4.92 5.10
N SER A 112 -3.55 -5.31 5.51
CA SER A 112 -4.75 -5.05 4.72
C SER A 112 -5.08 -3.56 4.79
N LEU A 113 -5.16 -2.91 3.63
CA LEU A 113 -5.55 -1.51 3.51
C LEU A 113 -7.03 -1.45 3.08
N PRO A 114 -7.94 -0.84 3.86
CA PRO A 114 -9.30 -0.66 3.40
C PRO A 114 -9.34 0.28 2.20
N GLU A 115 -10.10 -0.09 1.17
CA GLU A 115 -10.34 0.82 0.05
C GLU A 115 -11.28 1.94 0.50
N THR A 116 -10.73 3.14 0.65
CA THR A 116 -11.49 4.34 1.01
C THR A 116 -11.82 5.15 -0.23
N TYR A 117 -13.10 5.40 -0.48
CA TYR A 117 -13.51 6.29 -1.56
C TYR A 117 -13.29 7.75 -1.17
N ILE A 118 -12.14 8.31 -1.59
CA ILE A 118 -11.83 9.72 -1.41
C ILE A 118 -12.50 10.53 -2.53
N ARG A 119 -13.48 11.37 -2.16
CA ARG A 119 -14.27 12.17 -3.11
C ARG A 119 -13.50 13.33 -3.73
N SER A 120 -12.51 13.89 -3.03
CA SER A 120 -11.65 14.97 -3.49
C SER A 120 -10.28 14.84 -2.85
N SER A 121 -9.23 14.91 -3.66
CA SER A 121 -7.83 14.93 -3.19
C SER A 121 -7.51 16.18 -2.39
N GLU A 122 -8.13 17.30 -2.74
CA GLU A 122 -7.92 18.61 -2.12
C GLU A 122 -8.59 18.69 -0.74
N ASN A 123 -9.68 17.94 -0.54
CA ASN A 123 -10.35 17.82 0.74
C ASN A 123 -10.77 16.35 0.98
N PRO A 124 -9.84 15.51 1.48
CA PRO A 124 -10.09 14.08 1.69
C PRO A 124 -11.18 13.78 2.72
N VAL A 125 -11.44 14.73 3.62
CA VAL A 125 -12.49 14.63 4.65
C VAL A 125 -13.82 15.25 4.22
N LYS A 126 -13.93 15.71 2.96
CA LYS A 126 -15.15 16.30 2.42
C LYS A 126 -16.31 15.32 2.50
N ASN A 127 -17.38 15.73 3.17
CA ASN A 127 -18.58 14.93 3.42
C ASN A 127 -18.32 13.67 4.28
N ILE A 128 -17.21 13.63 5.04
CA ILE A 128 -17.10 12.72 6.19
C ILE A 128 -17.91 13.35 7.31
N GLU A 129 -19.17 12.96 7.40
CA GLU A 129 -20.09 13.37 8.47
C GLU A 129 -20.16 12.28 9.56
N GLY A 130 -20.75 12.63 10.70
CA GLY A 130 -20.93 11.74 11.85
C GLY A 130 -19.85 11.87 12.92
N ASP A 131 -20.10 11.18 14.03
CA ASP A 131 -19.28 11.29 15.24
C ASP A 131 -17.83 10.84 15.01
N PRO A 132 -16.86 11.32 15.82
CA PRO A 132 -15.51 10.77 15.82
C PRO A 132 -15.55 9.26 16.12
N PRO A 133 -14.53 8.47 15.70
CA PRO A 133 -14.52 7.02 15.92
C PRO A 133 -14.78 6.59 17.38
N SER A 134 -14.39 7.40 18.36
CA SER A 134 -14.61 7.15 19.80
C SER A 134 -16.05 7.32 20.28
N GLN A 135 -16.91 7.95 19.49
CA GLN A 135 -18.32 8.23 19.83
C GLN A 135 -19.30 7.44 18.96
N ARG A 136 -18.82 6.72 17.93
CA ARG A 136 -19.68 5.89 17.08
C ARG A 136 -20.11 4.61 17.83
N PRO A 137 -21.42 4.41 18.12
CA PRO A 137 -21.88 3.22 18.84
C PRO A 137 -22.03 1.99 17.93
N ILE A 138 -21.97 2.18 16.61
CA ILE A 138 -22.21 1.13 15.61
C ILE A 138 -20.93 0.92 14.80
N LEU A 139 -20.43 -0.32 14.78
CA LEU A 139 -19.37 -0.75 13.87
C LEU A 139 -19.97 -1.03 12.50
N ALA A 140 -19.55 -0.26 11.49
CA ALA A 140 -19.88 -0.52 10.09
C ALA A 140 -18.70 -1.19 9.39
N PHE A 141 -18.97 -2.23 8.60
CA PHE A 141 -18.00 -2.85 7.69
C PHE A 141 -18.62 -2.99 6.31
N PHE A 142 -17.80 -2.87 5.27
CA PHE A 142 -18.22 -3.06 3.90
C PHE A 142 -17.67 -4.39 3.40
N ALA A 143 -18.55 -5.31 3.04
CA ALA A 143 -18.17 -6.60 2.45
C ALA A 143 -17.81 -6.51 0.94
N GLY A 144 -17.79 -5.29 0.38
CA GLY A 144 -17.64 -5.08 -1.06
C GLY A 144 -18.81 -5.63 -1.88
N GLY A 145 -18.67 -5.65 -3.20
CA GLY A 145 -19.56 -6.40 -4.08
C GLY A 145 -19.19 -7.89 -4.10
N LEU A 146 -20.17 -8.76 -4.35
CA LEU A 146 -19.96 -10.18 -4.62
C LEU A 146 -19.15 -10.36 -5.93
N HIS A 147 -17.83 -10.26 -5.84
CA HIS A 147 -16.91 -10.48 -6.96
C HIS A 147 -16.38 -11.93 -7.02
N VAL A 148 -16.45 -12.67 -5.90
CA VAL A 148 -15.98 -14.06 -5.78
C VAL A 148 -16.84 -14.82 -4.78
N TYR A 149 -16.81 -16.16 -4.81
CA TYR A 149 -17.63 -17.02 -3.97
C TYR A 149 -17.35 -16.77 -2.48
N VAL A 150 -18.32 -16.18 -1.77
CA VAL A 150 -18.21 -15.92 -0.32
C VAL A 150 -18.63 -17.20 0.40
N ARG A 151 -17.71 -17.80 1.17
CA ARG A 151 -18.07 -18.89 2.08
C ARG A 151 -18.99 -18.32 3.16
N LEU A 152 -20.21 -18.86 3.24
CA LEU A 152 -21.09 -18.65 4.39
C LEU A 152 -20.37 -19.19 5.63
N PHE A 153 -20.07 -18.31 6.58
CA PHE A 153 -19.82 -18.74 7.95
C PHE A 153 -21.19 -19.13 8.53
N CYS A 154 -21.42 -20.43 8.66
CA CYS A 154 -22.49 -21.01 9.48
C CYS A 154 -21.97 -21.24 10.90
#